data_AF-A0A946FTA1-F1
#
_entry.id   AF-A0A946FTA1-F1
#
_cell.length_a   1.000
_cell.length_b   1.000
_cell.length_c   1.000
_cell.angle_alpha   90.00
_cell.angle_beta   90.00
_cell.angle_gamma   90.00
#
_symmetry.space_group_name_H-M   'P 1'
#
loop_
_entity.id
_entity.type
_entity.pdbx_description
1 polymer ?
#
loop_
_entity_poly.entity_id
_entity_poly.type
_entity_poly.pdbx_seq_one_letter_code
_entity_poly.pdbx_strand_id
1 'polypeptide(L)'
;MERFLVIVFSAVIGVAFFLWLSQAVKKQSMQEYIMSHQWLWHPNSICYWRTAMAVLGFVFYFFTPYQSIAIFIFTFAAILDGADGVVARGCNLGSEWGEWLDPMCDKLTYLPPLIGFAYTGMISIELIWTLVVIEFVGQFFARKVLTWIRFSGAANNFGKIKAIICFGLVILCALMEKNPELINILDEVLLACVILSAASIVFKFIPNRLYADILSALNFCCGVTSLILTHNSYFAWAICIIIVGQLFDLFDGRMALKHGGTKYGPYLDDIADFVSFGLAPAYVVVQKGGTFAWFVGILFVIGVAFRLYRFIAMDKIRTDLPEGIFNGLPSPAGALIVLGASLVAPPVILWGLTGISVVLMVTHIRFVHFGRVILKQIPKPVFFVISAAVIITLSFIFKTKNAPMFGYLILSSVIVYIVVGRKWVR
;
A
#
# COMPACT_ATOMS: atom_id res chain seq x y z
N MET A 1 -20.50 -22.19 7.64
CA MET A 1 -19.98 -22.19 9.03
C MET A 1 -18.79 -23.14 9.23
N GLU A 2 -18.86 -24.40 8.76
CA GLU A 2 -17.79 -25.40 8.97
C GLU A 2 -16.39 -24.97 8.46
N ARG A 3 -16.26 -24.53 7.19
CA ARG A 3 -14.97 -24.10 6.63
C ARG A 3 -14.35 -22.90 7.37
N PHE A 4 -15.17 -21.97 7.84
CA PHE A 4 -14.69 -20.82 8.61
C PHE A 4 -14.10 -21.27 9.96
N LEU A 5 -14.78 -22.18 10.66
CA LEU A 5 -14.25 -22.76 11.90
C LEU A 5 -12.95 -23.52 11.67
N VAL A 6 -12.84 -24.26 10.56
CA VAL A 6 -11.60 -24.96 10.18
C VAL A 6 -10.46 -23.96 9.94
N ILE A 7 -10.71 -22.83 9.27
CA ILE A 7 -9.70 -21.77 9.06
C ILE A 7 -9.27 -21.15 10.38
N VAL A 8 -10.21 -20.83 11.27
CA VAL A 8 -9.88 -20.25 12.59
C VAL A 8 -9.06 -21.25 13.41
N PHE A 9 -9.47 -22.51 13.43
CA PHE A 9 -8.79 -23.57 14.17
C PHE A 9 -7.37 -23.83 13.61
N SER A 10 -7.22 -23.95 12.29
CA SER A 10 -5.92 -24.12 11.64
C SER A 10 -5.01 -22.91 11.86
N ALA A 11 -5.56 -21.70 11.85
CA ALA A 11 -4.80 -20.48 12.13
C ALA A 11 -4.30 -20.45 13.58
N VAL A 12 -5.15 -20.79 14.54
CA VAL A 12 -4.77 -20.86 15.97
C VAL A 12 -3.65 -21.89 16.18
N ILE A 13 -3.78 -23.10 15.61
CA ILE A 13 -2.75 -24.14 15.72
C ILE A 13 -1.45 -23.71 15.05
N GLY A 14 -1.53 -23.19 13.82
CA GLY A 14 -0.37 -22.71 13.07
C GLY A 14 0.39 -21.62 13.81
N VAL A 15 -0.32 -20.61 14.32
CA VAL A 15 0.28 -19.50 15.07
C VAL A 15 0.87 -20.00 16.39
N ALA A 16 0.17 -20.86 17.13
CA ALA A 16 0.67 -21.44 18.37
C ALA A 16 1.96 -22.22 18.14
N PHE A 17 2.00 -23.06 17.10
CA PHE A 17 3.19 -23.81 16.72
C PHE A 17 4.34 -22.88 16.30
N PHE A 18 4.07 -21.89 15.47
CA PHE A 18 5.08 -20.93 15.02
C PHE A 18 5.70 -20.13 16.18
N LEU A 19 4.86 -19.65 17.11
CA LEU A 19 5.31 -18.95 18.31
C LEU A 19 6.13 -19.86 19.22
N TRP A 20 5.66 -21.09 19.43
CA TRP A 20 6.40 -22.10 20.18
C TRP A 20 7.77 -22.35 19.56
N LEU A 21 7.84 -22.60 18.25
CA LEU A 21 9.11 -22.83 17.54
C LEU A 21 10.05 -21.62 17.67
N SER A 22 9.53 -20.40 17.49
CA SER A 22 10.30 -19.16 17.62
C SER A 22 10.90 -18.96 19.01
N GLN A 23 10.22 -19.41 20.06
CA GLN A 23 10.73 -19.38 21.43
C GLN A 23 11.65 -20.56 21.73
N ALA A 24 11.29 -21.76 21.25
CA ALA A 24 12.01 -23.00 21.51
C ALA A 24 13.42 -22.96 20.92
N VAL A 25 13.56 -22.47 19.67
CA VAL A 25 14.85 -22.33 18.97
C VAL A 25 15.85 -21.43 19.71
N LYS A 26 15.41 -20.59 20.66
CA LYS A 26 16.31 -19.79 21.51
C LYS A 26 16.95 -20.59 22.64
N LYS A 27 16.41 -21.77 22.98
CA LYS A 27 16.94 -22.65 24.03
C LYS A 27 18.00 -23.57 23.45
N GLN A 28 19.13 -23.68 24.14
CA GLN A 28 20.25 -24.51 23.70
C GLN A 28 19.87 -25.98 23.47
N SER A 29 19.03 -26.56 24.34
CA SER A 29 18.53 -27.93 24.17
C SER A 29 17.80 -28.16 22.85
N MET A 30 17.06 -27.16 22.37
CA MET A 30 16.33 -27.24 21.12
C MET A 30 17.27 -27.06 19.92
N GLN A 31 18.27 -26.19 20.05
CA GLN A 31 19.30 -26.02 19.02
C GLN A 31 20.09 -27.33 18.84
N GLU A 32 20.49 -27.99 19.93
CA GLU A 32 21.15 -29.31 19.90
C GLU A 32 20.27 -30.39 19.25
N TYR A 33 18.96 -30.38 19.55
CA TYR A 33 18.01 -31.28 18.90
C TYR A 33 17.88 -31.01 17.39
N ILE A 34 17.79 -29.75 16.97
CA ILE A 34 17.75 -29.37 15.55
C ILE A 34 19.04 -29.81 14.84
N MET A 35 20.19 -29.60 15.48
CA MET A 35 21.48 -30.00 14.93
C MET A 35 21.63 -31.52 14.78
N SER A 36 21.06 -32.31 15.69
CA SER A 36 21.05 -33.77 15.58
C SER A 36 20.01 -34.30 14.57
N HIS A 37 18.96 -33.55 14.29
CA HIS A 37 17.85 -33.95 13.40
C HIS A 37 17.69 -33.03 12.19
N GLN A 38 18.80 -32.66 11.56
CA GLN A 38 18.81 -31.78 10.39
C GLN A 38 17.96 -32.32 9.23
N TRP A 39 17.86 -33.64 9.05
CA TRP A 39 17.03 -34.21 7.99
C TRP A 39 15.59 -33.69 7.99
N LEU A 40 15.04 -33.36 9.17
CA LEU A 40 13.68 -32.83 9.35
C LEU A 40 13.66 -31.31 9.58
N TRP A 41 14.57 -30.81 10.41
CA TRP A 41 14.54 -29.44 10.93
C TRP A 41 15.51 -28.49 10.26
N HIS A 42 16.36 -28.96 9.34
CA HIS A 42 17.17 -28.05 8.54
C HIS A 42 16.23 -27.12 7.75
N PRO A 43 16.55 -25.81 7.60
CA PRO A 43 15.70 -24.86 6.88
C PRO A 43 15.26 -25.37 5.49
N ASN A 44 16.18 -25.91 4.71
CA ASN A 44 15.87 -26.51 3.40
C ASN A 44 14.86 -27.68 3.51
N SER A 45 15.00 -28.55 4.51
CA SER A 45 14.05 -29.63 4.77
C SER A 45 12.66 -29.11 5.10
N ILE A 46 12.60 -28.02 5.89
CA ILE A 46 11.35 -27.32 6.21
C ILE A 46 10.65 -26.83 4.94
N CYS A 47 11.38 -26.20 4.02
CA CYS A 47 10.83 -25.78 2.73
C CYS A 47 10.28 -26.98 1.93
N TYR A 48 11.00 -28.10 1.90
CA TYR A 48 10.58 -29.30 1.15
C TYR A 48 9.29 -29.92 1.69
N TRP A 49 9.23 -30.26 2.98
CA TRP A 49 8.04 -30.91 3.52
C TRP A 49 6.84 -29.96 3.57
N ARG A 50 7.05 -28.64 3.75
CA ARG A 50 5.98 -27.64 3.65
C ARG A 50 5.37 -27.62 2.25
N THR A 51 6.22 -27.62 1.22
CA THR A 51 5.77 -27.69 -0.18
C THR A 51 5.04 -28.99 -0.46
N ALA A 52 5.57 -30.14 0.02
CA ALA A 52 4.92 -31.43 -0.13
C ALA A 52 3.54 -31.47 0.54
N MET A 53 3.42 -30.89 1.75
CA MET A 53 2.13 -30.72 2.41
C MET A 53 1.16 -29.91 1.54
N ALA A 54 1.58 -28.78 0.97
CA ALA A 54 0.70 -27.98 0.12
C ALA A 54 0.25 -28.72 -1.16
N VAL A 55 1.12 -29.54 -1.76
CA VAL A 55 0.75 -30.43 -2.87
C VAL A 55 -0.30 -31.45 -2.44
N LEU A 56 -0.16 -32.05 -1.25
CA LEU A 56 -1.20 -32.93 -0.70
C LEU A 56 -2.51 -32.17 -0.45
N GLY A 57 -2.43 -30.94 0.05
CA GLY A 57 -3.58 -30.04 0.20
C GLY A 57 -4.30 -29.80 -1.13
N PHE A 58 -3.54 -29.55 -2.21
CA PHE A 58 -4.08 -29.41 -3.56
C PHE A 58 -4.82 -30.67 -4.01
N VAL A 59 -4.22 -31.85 -3.83
CA VAL A 59 -4.86 -33.13 -4.16
C VAL A 59 -6.15 -33.31 -3.37
N PHE A 60 -6.11 -33.10 -2.05
CA PHE A 60 -7.29 -33.22 -1.20
C PHE A 60 -8.41 -32.25 -1.58
N TYR A 61 -8.09 -31.03 -2.00
CA TYR A 61 -9.09 -30.03 -2.35
C TYR A 61 -9.82 -30.35 -3.65
N PHE A 62 -9.07 -30.64 -4.71
CA PHE A 62 -9.61 -30.72 -6.07
C PHE A 62 -9.98 -32.15 -6.51
N PHE A 63 -9.41 -33.19 -5.88
CA PHE A 63 -9.58 -34.57 -6.32
C PHE A 63 -10.23 -35.49 -5.28
N THR A 64 -10.56 -34.97 -4.09
CA THR A 64 -11.18 -35.77 -3.02
C THR A 64 -12.33 -34.98 -2.35
N PRO A 65 -13.23 -35.65 -1.61
CA PRO A 65 -14.27 -34.95 -0.86
C PRO A 65 -13.75 -34.22 0.41
N TYR A 66 -12.48 -34.40 0.79
CA TYR A 66 -11.93 -33.92 2.06
C TYR A 66 -11.39 -32.48 2.02
N GLN A 67 -12.20 -31.54 1.51
CA GLN A 67 -11.80 -30.14 1.34
C GLN A 67 -11.44 -29.44 2.65
N SER A 68 -12.05 -29.81 3.78
CA SER A 68 -11.71 -29.26 5.10
C SER A 68 -10.27 -29.57 5.50
N ILE A 69 -9.76 -30.76 5.16
CA ILE A 69 -8.36 -31.14 5.43
C ILE A 69 -7.41 -30.30 4.57
N ALA A 70 -7.75 -30.09 3.30
CA ALA A 70 -6.97 -29.22 2.41
C ALA A 70 -6.89 -27.77 2.92
N ILE A 71 -8.01 -27.20 3.38
CA ILE A 71 -8.05 -25.84 3.95
C ILE A 71 -7.16 -25.75 5.20
N PHE A 72 -7.20 -26.75 6.06
CA PHE A 72 -6.29 -26.85 7.21
C PHE A 72 -4.83 -26.82 6.75
N ILE A 73 -4.48 -27.68 5.78
CA ILE A 73 -3.12 -27.80 5.24
C ILE A 73 -2.64 -26.48 4.62
N PHE A 74 -3.44 -25.84 3.76
CA PHE A 74 -3.05 -24.57 3.13
C PHE A 74 -2.84 -23.46 4.16
N THR A 75 -3.75 -23.34 5.13
CA THR A 75 -3.65 -22.32 6.18
C THR A 75 -2.43 -22.55 7.06
N PHE A 76 -2.20 -23.81 7.45
CA PHE A 76 -1.05 -24.18 8.27
C PHE A 76 0.28 -24.00 7.54
N ALA A 77 0.36 -24.41 6.27
CA ALA A 77 1.54 -24.22 5.43
C ALA A 77 1.85 -22.73 5.19
N ALA A 78 0.84 -21.89 5.01
CA ALA A 78 1.00 -20.44 4.87
C ALA A 78 1.57 -19.79 6.14
N ILE A 79 1.17 -20.24 7.33
CA ILE A 79 1.70 -19.71 8.60
C ILE A 79 3.13 -20.20 8.85
N LEU A 80 3.43 -21.43 8.42
CA LEU A 80 4.76 -22.02 8.54
C LEU A 80 5.80 -21.48 7.55
N ASP A 81 5.39 -20.63 6.61
CA ASP A 81 6.26 -20.01 5.61
C ASP A 81 7.51 -19.37 6.24
N GLY A 82 7.39 -18.76 7.42
CA GLY A 82 8.53 -18.16 8.11
C GLY A 82 9.36 -19.08 9.02
N ALA A 83 8.99 -20.36 9.14
CA ALA A 83 9.55 -21.27 10.14
C ALA A 83 11.00 -21.66 9.82
N ASP A 84 11.32 -21.88 8.55
CA ASP A 84 12.66 -22.12 8.04
C ASP A 84 13.61 -20.96 8.39
N GLY A 85 13.17 -19.71 8.23
CA GLY A 85 13.94 -18.52 8.54
C GLY A 85 14.16 -18.32 10.04
N VAL A 86 13.21 -18.75 10.88
CA VAL A 86 13.37 -18.79 12.34
C VAL A 86 14.47 -19.77 12.72
N VAL A 87 14.46 -20.98 12.14
CA VAL A 87 15.48 -22.00 12.41
C VAL A 87 16.84 -21.59 11.84
N ALA A 88 16.88 -21.05 10.61
CA ALA A 88 18.11 -20.60 9.96
C ALA A 88 18.84 -19.55 10.80
N ARG A 89 18.12 -18.53 11.29
CA ARG A 89 18.70 -17.47 12.15
C ARG A 89 19.04 -17.97 13.54
N GLY A 90 18.21 -18.82 14.11
CA GLY A 90 18.38 -19.29 15.49
C GLY A 90 19.48 -20.32 15.66
N CYS A 91 19.75 -21.15 14.65
CA CYS A 91 20.79 -22.19 14.69
C CYS A 91 21.98 -21.87 13.76
N ASN A 92 21.99 -20.70 13.12
CA ASN A 92 23.00 -20.28 12.14
C ASN A 92 23.17 -21.28 10.97
N LEU A 93 22.05 -21.83 10.47
CA LEU A 93 21.98 -22.84 9.41
C LEU A 93 21.60 -22.23 8.04
N GLY A 94 22.01 -20.99 7.78
CA GLY A 94 21.82 -20.36 6.47
C GLY A 94 22.62 -21.09 5.38
N SER A 95 22.04 -21.27 4.19
CA SER A 95 22.72 -21.88 3.05
C SER A 95 22.38 -21.15 1.75
N GLU A 96 23.33 -21.06 0.81
CA GLU A 96 23.10 -20.44 -0.51
C GLU A 96 21.98 -21.14 -1.28
N TRP A 97 21.91 -22.47 -1.15
CA TRP A 97 20.81 -23.26 -1.72
C TRP A 97 19.46 -22.87 -1.09
N GLY A 98 19.41 -22.71 0.23
CA GLY A 98 18.21 -22.27 0.96
C GLY A 98 17.72 -20.90 0.50
N GLU A 99 18.62 -19.94 0.29
CA GLU A 99 18.26 -18.60 -0.20
C GLU A 99 17.64 -18.60 -1.60
N TRP A 100 17.94 -19.63 -2.40
CA TRP A 100 17.32 -19.84 -3.71
C TRP A 100 16.03 -20.67 -3.61
N LEU A 101 16.05 -21.73 -2.80
CA LEU A 101 14.99 -22.71 -2.63
C LEU A 101 13.75 -22.11 -1.97
N ASP A 102 13.92 -21.32 -0.91
CA ASP A 102 12.81 -20.82 -0.10
C ASP A 102 11.80 -20.00 -0.93
N PRO A 103 12.21 -18.97 -1.70
CA PRO A 103 11.30 -18.26 -2.60
C PRO A 103 10.70 -19.10 -3.73
N MET A 104 11.24 -20.29 -4.03
CA MET A 104 10.61 -21.23 -4.96
C MET A 104 9.53 -22.04 -4.26
N CYS A 105 9.82 -22.56 -3.08
CA CYS A 105 8.88 -23.31 -2.26
C CYS A 105 7.63 -22.48 -1.92
N ASP A 106 7.79 -21.19 -1.61
CA ASP A 106 6.63 -20.30 -1.35
C ASP A 106 5.67 -20.27 -2.53
N LYS A 107 6.20 -20.07 -3.73
CA LYS A 107 5.42 -19.99 -4.98
C LYS A 107 4.76 -21.31 -5.30
N LEU A 108 5.45 -22.42 -5.09
CA LEU A 108 4.88 -23.76 -5.24
C LEU A 108 3.81 -24.07 -4.20
N THR A 109 3.79 -23.36 -3.07
CA THR A 109 2.78 -23.54 -2.01
C THR A 109 1.47 -22.84 -2.38
N TYR A 110 1.50 -21.65 -3.00
CA TYR A 110 0.28 -20.89 -3.34
C TYR A 110 -0.13 -20.92 -4.82
N LEU A 111 0.78 -21.04 -5.80
CA LEU A 111 0.41 -20.99 -7.22
C LEU A 111 -0.43 -22.20 -7.66
N PRO A 112 -0.08 -23.46 -7.34
CA PRO A 112 -0.89 -24.61 -7.75
C PRO A 112 -2.36 -24.53 -7.29
N PRO A 113 -2.68 -24.23 -6.01
CA PRO A 113 -4.08 -24.08 -5.62
C PRO A 113 -4.78 -22.90 -6.30
N LEU A 114 -4.10 -21.75 -6.51
CA LEU A 114 -4.70 -20.64 -7.27
C LEU A 114 -5.01 -21.03 -8.72
N ILE A 115 -4.11 -21.74 -9.39
CA ILE A 115 -4.34 -22.28 -10.74
C ILE A 115 -5.55 -23.21 -10.72
N GLY A 116 -5.64 -24.12 -9.74
CA GLY A 116 -6.81 -24.97 -9.55
C GLY A 116 -8.11 -24.17 -9.43
N PHE A 117 -8.12 -23.13 -8.58
CA PHE A 117 -9.29 -22.25 -8.43
C PHE A 117 -9.66 -21.50 -9.71
N ALA A 118 -8.69 -21.10 -10.52
CA ALA A 118 -8.94 -20.48 -11.81
C ALA A 118 -9.65 -21.44 -12.77
N TYR A 119 -9.22 -22.70 -12.81
CA TYR A 119 -9.87 -23.73 -13.65
C TYR A 119 -11.23 -24.19 -13.11
N THR A 120 -11.54 -23.95 -11.83
CA THR A 120 -12.91 -24.08 -11.31
C THR A 120 -13.82 -22.88 -11.63
N GLY A 121 -13.27 -21.82 -12.26
CA GLY A 121 -14.01 -20.61 -12.65
C GLY A 121 -14.19 -19.57 -11.53
N MET A 122 -13.45 -19.68 -10.41
CA MET A 122 -13.57 -18.71 -9.30
C MET A 122 -12.78 -17.42 -9.55
N ILE A 123 -11.65 -17.53 -10.25
CA ILE A 123 -10.75 -16.41 -10.56
C ILE A 123 -10.34 -16.45 -12.03
N SER A 124 -9.93 -15.30 -12.56
CA SER A 124 -9.54 -15.15 -13.96
C SER A 124 -8.31 -15.99 -14.32
N ILE A 125 -8.48 -16.84 -15.34
CA ILE A 125 -7.41 -17.66 -15.93
C ILE A 125 -6.30 -16.78 -16.51
N GLU A 126 -6.67 -15.65 -17.13
CA GLU A 126 -5.69 -14.73 -17.74
C GLU A 126 -4.81 -14.08 -16.67
N LEU A 127 -5.40 -13.65 -15.55
CA LEU A 127 -4.67 -13.02 -14.46
C LEU A 127 -3.71 -14.00 -13.76
N ILE A 128 -4.13 -15.25 -13.51
CA ILE A 128 -3.26 -16.23 -12.84
C ILE A 128 -2.07 -16.61 -13.71
N TRP A 129 -2.25 -16.81 -15.01
CA TRP A 129 -1.14 -17.11 -15.91
C TRP A 129 -0.20 -15.91 -16.07
N THR A 130 -0.75 -14.69 -16.08
CA THR A 130 0.06 -13.47 -16.02
C THR A 130 0.93 -13.44 -14.76
N LEU A 131 0.35 -13.77 -13.59
CA LEU A 131 1.09 -13.87 -12.33
C LEU A 131 2.22 -14.91 -12.41
N VAL A 132 1.91 -16.12 -12.89
CA VAL A 132 2.87 -17.23 -13.03
C VAL A 132 4.06 -16.81 -13.91
N VAL A 133 3.79 -16.21 -15.08
CA VAL A 133 4.84 -15.75 -16.01
C VAL A 133 5.73 -14.72 -15.33
N ILE A 134 5.15 -13.70 -14.71
CA ILE A 134 5.91 -12.65 -14.00
C ILE A 134 6.77 -13.28 -12.91
N GLU A 135 6.23 -14.20 -12.11
CA GLU A 135 6.97 -14.84 -11.03
C GLU A 135 8.12 -15.73 -11.49
N PHE A 136 7.91 -16.43 -12.60
CA PHE A 136 8.93 -17.26 -13.23
C PHE A 136 10.07 -16.39 -13.77
N VAL A 137 9.73 -15.35 -14.54
CA VAL A 137 10.70 -14.35 -15.04
C VAL A 137 11.44 -13.70 -13.86
N GLY A 138 10.73 -13.32 -12.81
CA GLY A 138 11.31 -12.71 -11.62
C GLY A 138 12.25 -13.63 -10.83
N GLN A 139 12.02 -14.95 -10.84
CA GLN A 139 12.90 -15.91 -10.18
C GLN A 139 14.15 -16.18 -11.00
N PHE A 140 13.98 -16.57 -12.27
CA PHE A 140 15.06 -17.14 -13.07
C PHE A 140 15.82 -16.07 -13.83
N PHE A 141 15.11 -15.13 -14.44
CA PHE A 141 15.73 -14.11 -15.29
C PHE A 141 16.28 -12.96 -14.44
N ALA A 142 15.43 -12.29 -13.66
CA ALA A 142 15.84 -11.09 -12.94
C ALA A 142 16.97 -11.37 -11.93
N ARG A 143 16.92 -12.49 -11.21
CA ARG A 143 17.94 -12.86 -10.22
C ARG A 143 19.29 -13.15 -10.87
N LYS A 144 19.29 -13.91 -11.98
CA LYS A 144 20.51 -14.25 -12.72
C LYS A 144 21.15 -13.02 -13.37
N VAL A 145 20.33 -12.12 -13.93
CA VAL A 145 20.79 -10.85 -14.50
C VAL A 145 21.45 -9.97 -13.44
N LEU A 146 20.86 -9.85 -12.24
CA LEU A 146 21.45 -9.07 -11.14
C LEU A 146 22.81 -9.60 -10.71
N THR A 147 22.93 -10.93 -10.53
CA THR A 147 24.21 -11.57 -10.21
C THR A 147 25.24 -11.33 -11.31
N TRP A 148 24.83 -11.36 -12.59
CA TRP A 148 25.71 -11.12 -13.73
C TRP A 148 26.22 -9.68 -13.82
N ILE A 149 25.36 -8.70 -13.56
CA ILE A 149 25.69 -7.27 -13.59
C ILE A 149 26.48 -6.85 -12.33
N ARG A 150 26.72 -7.76 -11.36
CA ARG A 150 27.29 -7.47 -10.03
C ARG A 150 26.55 -6.35 -9.29
N PHE A 151 25.28 -6.15 -9.63
CA PHE A 151 24.43 -5.19 -8.97
C PHE A 151 23.67 -5.91 -7.87
N SER A 152 23.93 -5.54 -6.61
CA SER A 152 23.13 -6.07 -5.50
C SER A 152 21.74 -5.45 -5.61
N GLY A 153 20.79 -6.25 -6.09
CA GLY A 153 19.40 -5.82 -6.26
C GLY A 153 18.86 -5.29 -4.94
N ALA A 154 18.17 -4.15 -5.00
CA ALA A 154 17.71 -3.50 -3.80
C ALA A 154 16.64 -4.37 -3.10
N ALA A 155 16.83 -4.66 -1.81
CA ALA A 155 15.87 -5.44 -1.04
C ALA A 155 14.55 -4.66 -0.92
N ASN A 156 13.49 -5.18 -1.53
CA ASN A 156 12.17 -4.60 -1.48
C ASN A 156 11.15 -5.55 -0.83
N ASN A 157 10.12 -4.98 -0.21
CA ASN A 157 9.10 -5.74 0.52
C ASN A 157 7.94 -6.21 -0.38
N PHE A 158 7.89 -5.80 -1.65
CA PHE A 158 6.78 -6.12 -2.55
C PHE A 158 6.59 -7.63 -2.74
N GLY A 159 7.70 -8.36 -2.91
CA GLY A 159 7.65 -9.83 -3.03
C GLY A 159 7.04 -10.52 -1.82
N LYS A 160 7.41 -10.10 -0.60
CA LYS A 160 6.90 -10.67 0.66
C LYS A 160 5.43 -10.33 0.87
N ILE A 161 5.04 -9.06 0.64
CA ILE A 161 3.65 -8.62 0.77
C ILE A 161 2.75 -9.40 -0.20
N LYS A 162 3.17 -9.53 -1.46
CA LYS A 162 2.45 -10.31 -2.45
C LYS A 162 2.27 -11.77 -2.02
N ALA A 163 3.32 -12.43 -1.55
CA ALA A 163 3.22 -13.84 -1.11
C ALA A 163 2.15 -14.01 -0.01
N ILE A 164 2.13 -13.12 0.99
CA ILE A 164 1.10 -13.10 2.03
C ILE A 164 -0.31 -12.95 1.43
N ILE A 165 -0.48 -12.04 0.47
CA ILE A 165 -1.77 -11.83 -0.19
C ILE A 165 -2.17 -13.05 -1.02
N CYS A 166 -1.24 -13.70 -1.73
CA CYS A 166 -1.49 -14.94 -2.47
C CYS A 166 -1.94 -16.08 -1.54
N PHE A 167 -1.30 -16.25 -0.39
CA PHE A 167 -1.75 -17.20 0.63
C PHE A 167 -3.14 -16.86 1.16
N GLY A 168 -3.40 -15.59 1.45
CA GLY A 168 -4.73 -15.11 1.83
C GLY A 168 -5.79 -15.37 0.75
N LEU A 169 -5.43 -15.20 -0.52
CA LEU A 169 -6.31 -15.44 -1.67
C LEU A 169 -6.67 -16.93 -1.81
N VAL A 170 -5.73 -17.85 -1.58
CA VAL A 170 -6.01 -19.30 -1.54
C VAL A 170 -7.09 -19.61 -0.49
N ILE A 171 -6.96 -19.04 0.71
CA ILE A 171 -7.93 -19.22 1.80
C ILE A 171 -9.27 -18.56 1.44
N LEU A 172 -9.25 -17.38 0.83
CA LEU A 172 -10.45 -16.64 0.43
C LEU A 172 -11.24 -17.38 -0.65
N CYS A 173 -10.58 -17.92 -1.69
CA CYS A 173 -11.21 -18.78 -2.70
C CYS A 173 -11.89 -19.99 -2.06
N ALA A 174 -11.19 -20.66 -1.13
CA ALA A 174 -11.73 -21.81 -0.42
C ALA A 174 -12.94 -21.47 0.46
N LEU A 175 -13.05 -20.23 0.95
CA LEU A 175 -14.20 -19.77 1.74
C LEU A 175 -15.38 -19.35 0.86
N MET A 176 -15.11 -18.70 -0.28
CA MET A 176 -16.13 -18.15 -1.16
C MET A 176 -16.99 -19.19 -1.87
N GLU A 177 -16.43 -20.35 -2.23
CA GLU A 177 -17.18 -21.44 -2.87
C GLU A 177 -18.43 -21.88 -2.07
N LYS A 178 -18.39 -21.79 -0.73
CA LYS A 178 -19.53 -22.13 0.15
C LYS A 178 -20.36 -20.91 0.57
N ASN A 179 -19.93 -19.68 0.26
CA ASN A 179 -20.58 -18.45 0.72
C ASN A 179 -20.65 -17.42 -0.44
N PRO A 180 -21.46 -17.67 -1.48
CA PRO A 180 -21.56 -16.79 -2.66
C PRO A 180 -22.16 -15.41 -2.36
N GLU A 181 -22.76 -15.20 -1.18
CA GLU A 181 -23.27 -13.90 -0.73
C GLU A 181 -22.17 -12.90 -0.34
N LEU A 182 -20.92 -13.36 -0.18
CA LEU A 182 -19.78 -12.49 0.10
C LEU A 182 -19.45 -11.62 -1.13
N ILE A 183 -19.03 -10.38 -0.92
CA ILE A 183 -18.57 -9.51 -2.01
C ILE A 183 -17.39 -10.19 -2.72
N ASN A 184 -17.59 -10.55 -3.99
CA ASN A 184 -16.53 -11.13 -4.81
C ASN A 184 -15.51 -10.04 -5.16
N ILE A 185 -14.34 -10.14 -4.53
CA ILE A 185 -13.17 -9.28 -4.77
C ILE A 185 -11.96 -10.11 -5.21
N LEU A 186 -12.17 -11.37 -5.63
CA LEU A 186 -11.07 -12.31 -5.85
C LEU A 186 -10.16 -11.86 -6.99
N ASP A 187 -10.73 -11.41 -8.10
CA ASP A 187 -9.98 -10.94 -9.26
C ASP A 187 -9.25 -9.62 -8.99
N GLU A 188 -9.85 -8.73 -8.20
CA GLU A 188 -9.21 -7.50 -7.76
C GLU A 188 -8.01 -7.78 -6.85
N VAL A 189 -8.13 -8.75 -5.94
CA VAL A 189 -7.02 -9.20 -5.09
C VAL A 189 -5.94 -9.88 -5.94
N LEU A 190 -6.32 -10.71 -6.93
CA LEU A 190 -5.37 -11.35 -7.85
C LEU A 190 -4.63 -10.32 -8.72
N LEU A 191 -5.34 -9.32 -9.23
CA LEU A 191 -4.76 -8.20 -9.97
C LEU A 191 -3.76 -7.41 -9.11
N ALA A 192 -4.09 -7.17 -7.84
CA ALA A 192 -3.15 -6.56 -6.89
C ALA A 192 -1.87 -7.42 -6.72
N CYS A 193 -2.00 -8.75 -6.66
CA CYS A 193 -0.85 -9.66 -6.63
C CYS A 193 0.00 -9.57 -7.91
N VAL A 194 -0.62 -9.51 -9.08
CA VAL A 194 0.07 -9.32 -10.38
C VAL A 194 0.87 -8.02 -10.36
N ILE A 195 0.24 -6.90 -9.97
CA ILE A 195 0.88 -5.58 -9.89
C ILE A 195 2.06 -5.61 -8.91
N LEU A 196 1.89 -6.17 -7.71
CA LEU A 196 2.96 -6.29 -6.72
C LEU A 196 4.10 -7.19 -7.19
N SER A 197 3.79 -8.24 -7.97
CA SER A 197 4.80 -9.13 -8.57
C SER A 197 5.65 -8.38 -9.61
N ALA A 198 5.00 -7.63 -10.49
CA ALA A 198 5.67 -6.79 -11.48
C ALA A 198 6.52 -5.71 -10.81
N ALA A 199 5.96 -5.00 -9.82
CA ALA A 199 6.68 -4.01 -9.04
C ALA A 199 7.91 -4.61 -8.34
N SER A 200 7.78 -5.79 -7.72
CA SER A 200 8.91 -6.48 -7.09
C SER A 200 10.09 -6.69 -8.03
N ILE A 201 9.84 -7.01 -9.31
CA ILE A 201 10.89 -7.19 -10.31
C ILE A 201 11.50 -5.84 -10.69
N VAL A 202 10.67 -4.87 -11.07
CA VAL A 202 11.13 -3.55 -11.50
C VAL A 202 11.98 -2.89 -10.41
N PHE A 203 11.51 -2.90 -9.17
CA PHE A 203 12.18 -2.26 -8.04
C PHE A 203 13.45 -2.97 -7.59
N LYS A 204 13.74 -4.22 -8.04
CA LYS A 204 15.07 -4.83 -7.83
C LYS A 204 16.17 -4.15 -8.62
N PHE A 205 15.84 -3.58 -9.78
CA PHE A 205 16.80 -2.87 -10.65
C PHE A 205 16.92 -1.39 -10.32
N ILE A 206 16.07 -0.87 -9.44
CA ILE A 206 16.04 0.54 -9.06
C ILE A 206 16.74 0.71 -7.71
N PRO A 207 17.78 1.55 -7.61
CA PRO A 207 18.38 1.92 -6.32
C PRO A 207 17.34 2.47 -5.33
N ASN A 208 17.38 2.01 -4.08
CA ASN A 208 16.45 2.44 -3.02
C ASN A 208 16.39 3.97 -2.84
N ARG A 209 17.50 4.69 -3.08
CA ARG A 209 17.57 6.16 -2.99
C ARG A 209 16.68 6.91 -4.00
N LEU A 210 16.24 6.24 -5.07
CA LEU A 210 15.36 6.81 -6.10
C LEU A 210 13.88 6.64 -5.78
N TYR A 211 13.53 5.92 -4.70
CA TYR A 211 12.12 5.62 -4.40
C TYR A 211 11.31 6.87 -4.11
N ALA A 212 11.91 7.86 -3.44
CA ALA A 212 11.27 9.16 -3.21
C ALA A 212 11.02 9.88 -4.55
N ASP A 213 12.04 10.02 -5.39
CA ASP A 213 11.94 10.68 -6.69
C ASP A 213 10.88 10.05 -7.61
N ILE A 214 10.76 8.71 -7.61
CA ILE A 214 9.71 8.00 -8.36
C ILE A 214 8.32 8.35 -7.84
N LEU A 215 8.14 8.42 -6.51
CA LEU A 215 6.86 8.79 -5.92
C LEU A 215 6.50 10.25 -6.22
N SER A 216 7.45 11.18 -6.16
CA SER A 216 7.23 12.58 -6.57
C SER A 216 6.90 12.68 -8.07
N ALA A 217 7.55 11.89 -8.93
CA ALA A 217 7.20 11.82 -10.35
C ALA A 217 5.78 11.25 -10.58
N LEU A 218 5.36 10.24 -9.81
CA LEU A 218 4.00 9.72 -9.86
C LEU A 218 2.97 10.75 -9.37
N ASN A 219 3.29 11.53 -8.31
CA ASN A 219 2.46 12.67 -7.88
C ASN A 219 2.30 13.69 -9.01
N PHE A 220 3.40 14.08 -9.66
CA PHE A 220 3.35 14.98 -10.82
C PHE A 220 2.46 14.44 -11.95
N CYS A 221 2.59 13.15 -12.29
CA CYS A 221 1.73 12.49 -13.27
C CYS A 221 0.26 12.57 -12.87
N CYS A 222 -0.07 12.33 -11.59
CA CYS A 222 -1.44 12.50 -11.07
C CYS A 222 -1.96 13.93 -11.28
N GLY A 223 -1.14 14.95 -11.02
CA GLY A 223 -1.46 16.35 -11.27
C GLY A 223 -1.78 16.64 -12.73
N VAL A 224 -0.94 16.18 -13.66
CA VAL A 224 -1.16 16.34 -15.11
C VAL A 224 -2.41 15.58 -15.57
N THR A 225 -2.61 14.34 -15.11
CA THR A 225 -3.81 13.57 -15.43
C THR A 225 -5.08 14.27 -14.90
N SER A 226 -5.02 14.87 -13.71
CA SER A 226 -6.14 15.66 -13.18
C SER A 226 -6.50 16.84 -14.07
N LEU A 227 -5.51 17.55 -14.62
CA LEU A 227 -5.76 18.66 -15.57
C LEU A 227 -6.50 18.16 -16.81
N ILE A 228 -6.08 17.03 -17.38
CA ILE A 228 -6.72 16.40 -18.54
C ILE A 228 -8.16 15.95 -18.21
N LEU A 229 -8.37 15.31 -17.06
CA LEU A 229 -9.70 14.87 -16.64
C LEU A 229 -10.64 16.05 -16.37
N THR A 230 -10.11 17.12 -15.77
CA THR A 230 -10.85 18.37 -15.52
C THR A 230 -11.28 19.04 -16.82
N HIS A 231 -10.39 19.07 -17.83
CA HIS A 231 -10.71 19.59 -19.15
C HIS A 231 -11.89 18.83 -19.79
N ASN A 232 -11.92 17.52 -19.64
CA ASN A 232 -13.00 16.65 -20.11
C ASN A 232 -14.23 16.62 -19.17
N SER A 233 -14.33 17.53 -18.20
CA SER A 233 -15.43 17.61 -17.22
C SER A 233 -15.61 16.39 -16.30
N TYR A 234 -14.60 15.51 -16.21
CA TYR A 234 -14.60 14.37 -15.29
C TYR A 234 -14.09 14.77 -13.89
N PHE A 235 -14.77 15.72 -13.25
CA PHE A 235 -14.30 16.36 -12.00
C PHE A 235 -14.09 15.38 -10.83
N ALA A 236 -15.01 14.44 -10.61
CA ALA A 236 -14.86 13.48 -9.52
C ALA A 236 -13.60 12.61 -9.69
N TRP A 237 -13.35 12.13 -10.92
CA TRP A 237 -12.14 11.36 -11.23
C TRP A 237 -10.87 12.20 -11.16
N ALA A 238 -10.91 13.46 -11.60
CA ALA A 238 -9.80 14.40 -11.45
C ALA A 238 -9.42 14.59 -9.97
N ILE A 239 -10.41 14.73 -9.09
CA ILE A 239 -10.18 14.86 -7.65
C ILE A 239 -9.64 13.55 -7.06
N CYS A 240 -10.15 12.40 -7.50
CA CYS A 240 -9.65 11.10 -7.06
C CYS A 240 -8.17 10.92 -7.39
N ILE A 241 -7.74 11.30 -8.60
CA ILE A 241 -6.33 11.15 -8.99
C ILE A 241 -5.43 12.12 -8.19
N ILE A 242 -5.91 13.31 -7.81
CA ILE A 242 -5.17 14.20 -6.89
C ILE A 242 -5.04 13.57 -5.50
N ILE A 243 -6.08 12.94 -4.96
CA ILE A 243 -5.99 12.22 -3.67
C ILE A 243 -4.96 11.08 -3.76
N VAL A 244 -4.88 10.38 -4.90
CA VAL A 244 -3.81 9.39 -5.13
C VAL A 244 -2.43 10.06 -5.16
N GLY A 245 -2.29 11.22 -5.81
CA GLY A 245 -1.06 12.03 -5.78
C GLY A 245 -0.65 12.44 -4.36
N GLN A 246 -1.61 12.81 -3.50
CA GLN A 246 -1.38 13.10 -2.07
C GLN A 246 -0.88 11.89 -1.29
N LEU A 247 -1.31 10.68 -1.66
CA LEU A 247 -0.75 9.47 -1.06
C LEU A 247 0.71 9.29 -1.47
N PHE A 248 1.06 9.57 -2.73
CA PHE A 248 2.45 9.50 -3.18
C PHE A 248 3.35 10.53 -2.48
N ASP A 249 2.93 11.79 -2.39
CA ASP A 249 3.60 12.86 -1.59
C ASP A 249 3.78 12.42 -0.12
N LEU A 250 2.73 11.90 0.52
CA LEU A 250 2.84 11.42 1.90
C LEU A 250 3.91 10.32 2.08
N PHE A 251 4.13 9.49 1.05
CA PHE A 251 5.08 8.38 1.09
C PHE A 251 6.48 8.77 0.62
N ASP A 252 6.67 9.77 -0.24
CA ASP A 252 7.99 10.11 -0.78
C ASP A 252 8.95 10.62 0.29
N GLY A 253 8.51 11.50 1.20
CA GLY A 253 9.32 12.02 2.29
C GLY A 253 9.68 10.93 3.29
N ARG A 254 8.82 9.92 3.47
CA ARG A 254 9.12 8.74 4.29
C ARG A 254 10.14 7.84 3.62
N MET A 255 10.05 7.66 2.30
CA MET A 255 11.03 6.90 1.55
C MET A 255 12.38 7.60 1.54
N ALA A 256 12.42 8.93 1.39
CA ALA A 256 13.64 9.72 1.48
C ALA A 256 14.32 9.60 2.86
N LEU A 257 13.54 9.63 3.95
CA LEU A 257 14.06 9.44 5.31
C LEU A 257 14.59 8.02 5.54
N LYS A 258 13.92 6.99 4.98
CA LYS A 258 14.26 5.58 5.22
C LYS A 258 15.41 5.08 4.34
N HIS A 259 15.44 5.51 3.08
CA HIS A 259 16.30 4.97 2.04
C HIS A 259 17.33 5.99 1.50
N GLY A 260 17.32 7.21 2.03
CA GLY A 260 18.03 8.35 1.44
C GLY A 260 17.26 8.94 0.26
N GLY A 261 17.65 10.14 -0.17
CA GLY A 261 17.11 10.80 -1.35
C GLY A 261 18.22 11.28 -2.28
N THR A 262 17.86 11.76 -3.46
CA THR A 262 18.82 12.39 -4.38
C THR A 262 18.97 13.88 -4.10
N LYS A 263 19.99 14.51 -4.70
CA LYS A 263 20.21 15.96 -4.64
C LYS A 263 19.02 16.76 -5.19
N TYR A 264 18.36 16.22 -6.22
CA TYR A 264 17.28 16.91 -6.93
C TYR A 264 15.88 16.51 -6.45
N GLY A 265 15.76 15.42 -5.68
CA GLY A 265 14.49 14.90 -5.15
C GLY A 265 13.60 15.98 -4.50
N PRO A 266 14.11 16.82 -3.58
CA PRO A 266 13.30 17.88 -2.98
C PRO A 266 12.73 18.89 -4.00
N TYR A 267 13.48 19.24 -5.06
CA TYR A 267 12.99 20.14 -6.09
C TYR A 267 11.92 19.47 -6.97
N LEU A 268 12.06 18.17 -7.23
CA LEU A 268 11.07 17.41 -7.99
C LEU A 268 9.76 17.28 -7.20
N ASP A 269 9.85 17.05 -5.90
CA ASP A 269 8.75 17.06 -4.95
C ASP A 269 8.01 18.40 -4.97
N ASP A 270 8.72 19.52 -4.79
CA ASP A 270 8.12 20.86 -4.82
C ASP A 270 7.41 21.17 -6.16
N ILE A 271 7.96 20.72 -7.29
CA ILE A 271 7.33 20.86 -8.62
C ILE A 271 6.06 20.00 -8.70
N ALA A 272 6.11 18.75 -8.24
CA ALA A 272 4.97 17.85 -8.22
C ALA A 272 3.83 18.43 -7.36
N ASP A 273 4.16 18.92 -6.16
CA ASP A 273 3.25 19.58 -5.24
C ASP A 273 2.58 20.82 -5.85
N PHE A 274 3.34 21.64 -6.56
CA PHE A 274 2.78 22.82 -7.22
C PHE A 274 1.77 22.44 -8.31
N VAL A 275 2.05 21.41 -9.11
CA VAL A 275 1.13 20.95 -10.16
C VAL A 275 -0.11 20.29 -9.55
N SER A 276 0.07 19.36 -8.61
CA SER A 276 -1.01 18.56 -8.02
C SER A 276 -1.88 19.33 -7.04
N PHE A 277 -1.31 20.25 -6.25
CA PHE A 277 -2.03 20.96 -5.18
C PHE A 277 -2.24 22.44 -5.46
N GLY A 278 -1.56 23.00 -6.47
CA GLY A 278 -1.77 24.37 -6.94
C GLY A 278 -2.56 24.43 -8.25
N LEU A 279 -1.93 24.00 -9.35
CA LEU A 279 -2.48 24.16 -10.70
C LEU A 279 -3.75 23.33 -10.93
N ALA A 280 -3.73 22.05 -10.60
CA ALA A 280 -4.87 21.17 -10.84
C ALA A 280 -6.13 21.60 -10.06
N PRO A 281 -6.08 21.90 -8.76
CA PRO A 281 -7.25 22.41 -8.04
C PRO A 281 -7.72 23.78 -8.52
N ALA A 282 -6.80 24.69 -8.88
CA ALA A 282 -7.16 25.97 -9.47
C ALA A 282 -7.95 25.78 -10.77
N TYR A 283 -7.53 24.86 -11.63
CA TYR A 283 -8.23 24.59 -12.88
C TYR A 283 -9.62 24.01 -12.66
N VAL A 284 -9.80 23.15 -11.65
CA VAL A 284 -11.12 22.68 -11.22
C VAL A 284 -12.00 23.86 -10.78
N VAL A 285 -11.46 24.82 -10.02
CA VAL A 285 -12.18 26.04 -9.64
C VAL A 285 -12.59 26.85 -10.86
N VAL A 286 -11.68 27.08 -11.81
CA VAL A 286 -11.98 27.84 -13.04
C VAL A 286 -13.15 27.21 -13.80
N GLN A 287 -13.17 25.88 -13.93
CA GLN A 287 -14.22 25.18 -14.67
C GLN A 287 -15.56 25.12 -13.92
N LYS A 288 -15.55 25.03 -12.58
CA LYS A 288 -16.77 24.88 -11.77
C LYS A 288 -17.32 26.18 -11.20
N GLY A 289 -16.50 27.22 -11.12
CA GLY A 289 -16.78 28.44 -10.38
C GLY A 289 -17.36 29.58 -11.22
N GLY A 290 -17.71 29.37 -12.49
CA GLY A 290 -18.32 30.41 -13.33
C GLY A 290 -17.41 31.60 -13.64
N THR A 291 -17.99 32.76 -13.96
CA THR A 291 -17.31 33.87 -14.65
C THR A 291 -16.13 34.49 -13.90
N PHE A 292 -16.18 34.57 -12.56
CA PHE A 292 -15.10 35.18 -11.77
C PHE A 292 -14.04 34.17 -11.30
N ALA A 293 -14.23 32.89 -11.59
CA ALA A 293 -13.37 31.83 -11.06
C ALA A 293 -11.94 31.86 -11.61
N TRP A 294 -11.69 32.43 -12.79
CA TRP A 294 -10.34 32.57 -13.32
C TRP A 294 -9.45 33.41 -12.39
N PHE A 295 -9.99 34.52 -11.85
CA PHE A 295 -9.26 35.40 -10.95
C PHE A 295 -8.98 34.71 -9.61
N VAL A 296 -10.01 34.05 -9.06
CA VAL A 296 -9.89 33.25 -7.83
C VAL A 296 -8.88 32.11 -7.98
N GLY A 297 -8.89 31.44 -9.14
CA GLY A 297 -7.93 30.39 -9.48
C GLY A 297 -6.50 30.92 -9.53
N ILE A 298 -6.25 32.08 -10.14
CA ILE A 298 -4.93 32.73 -10.16
C ILE A 298 -4.46 33.03 -8.73
N LEU A 299 -5.32 33.62 -7.89
CA LEU A 299 -4.98 33.89 -6.49
C LEU A 299 -4.63 32.61 -5.72
N PHE A 300 -5.34 31.52 -5.98
CA PHE A 300 -5.04 30.22 -5.38
C PHE A 300 -3.65 29.70 -5.79
N VAL A 301 -3.32 29.74 -7.08
CA VAL A 301 -2.01 29.33 -7.59
C VAL A 301 -0.88 30.16 -6.96
N ILE A 302 -1.05 31.48 -6.90
CA ILE A 302 -0.07 32.38 -6.27
C ILE A 302 0.09 32.05 -4.78
N GLY A 303 -1.02 31.81 -4.07
CA GLY A 303 -1.01 31.43 -2.66
C GLY A 303 -0.24 30.13 -2.40
N VAL A 304 -0.45 29.10 -3.23
CA VAL A 304 0.28 27.83 -3.14
C VAL A 304 1.76 28.01 -3.46
N ALA A 305 2.10 28.72 -4.55
CA ALA A 305 3.48 29.01 -4.92
C ALA A 305 4.23 29.74 -3.79
N PHE A 306 3.61 30.77 -3.21
CA PHE A 306 4.17 31.51 -2.08
C PHE A 306 4.38 30.60 -0.87
N ARG A 307 3.41 29.76 -0.53
CA ARG A 307 3.52 28.81 0.60
C ARG A 307 4.67 27.84 0.41
N LEU A 308 4.83 27.26 -0.78
CA LEU A 308 5.92 26.32 -1.09
C LEU A 308 7.27 27.02 -1.02
N TYR A 309 7.42 28.19 -1.66
CA TYR A 309 8.63 28.99 -1.59
C TYR A 309 9.01 29.36 -0.14
N ARG A 310 8.04 29.85 0.65
CA ARG A 310 8.26 30.20 2.06
C ARG A 310 8.71 28.99 2.87
N PHE A 311 8.13 27.83 2.63
CA PHE A 311 8.51 26.61 3.34
C PHE A 311 9.99 26.27 3.10
N ILE A 312 10.43 26.33 1.85
CA ILE A 312 11.82 26.03 1.46
C ILE A 312 12.79 27.10 1.97
N ALA A 313 12.47 28.37 1.74
CA ALA A 313 13.39 29.50 1.97
C ALA A 313 13.46 29.94 3.43
N MET A 314 12.39 29.73 4.21
CA MET A 314 12.29 30.21 5.59
C MET A 314 12.01 29.07 6.56
N ASP A 315 10.84 28.43 6.47
CA ASP A 315 10.36 27.55 7.56
C ASP A 315 11.25 26.33 7.79
N LYS A 316 11.93 25.81 6.76
CA LYS A 316 12.86 24.68 6.87
C LYS A 316 14.18 25.02 7.59
N ILE A 317 14.56 26.30 7.63
CA ILE A 317 15.83 26.79 8.22
C ILE A 317 15.60 27.30 9.66
N ARG A 318 14.34 27.58 10.02
CA ARG A 318 13.98 28.11 11.33
C ARG A 318 14.19 27.10 12.44
N THR A 319 14.80 27.56 13.55
CA THR A 319 15.04 26.76 14.76
C THR A 319 13.93 26.91 15.80
N ASP A 320 13.00 27.85 15.62
CA ASP A 320 11.89 28.11 16.56
C ASP A 320 10.63 27.26 16.30
N LEU A 321 10.62 26.49 15.21
CA LEU A 321 9.51 25.59 14.86
C LEU A 321 9.80 24.17 15.37
N PRO A 322 8.94 23.59 16.23
CA PRO A 322 9.09 22.20 16.65
C PRO A 322 9.01 21.23 15.46
N GLU A 323 9.73 20.10 15.54
CA GLU A 323 9.70 19.09 14.49
C GLU A 323 8.27 18.60 14.21
N GLY A 324 7.90 18.58 12.93
CA GLY A 324 6.57 18.12 12.51
C GLY A 324 5.46 19.16 12.67
N ILE A 325 5.77 20.42 12.98
CA ILE A 325 4.83 21.54 12.92
C ILE A 325 5.13 22.38 11.67
N PHE A 326 4.08 22.80 10.98
CA PHE A 326 4.10 23.71 9.85
C PHE A 326 3.60 25.10 10.25
N ASN A 327 4.14 26.11 9.58
CA ASN A 327 3.69 27.50 9.65
C ASN A 327 2.77 27.76 8.46
N GLY A 328 1.46 27.87 8.71
CA GLY A 328 0.41 27.86 7.69
C GLY A 328 -0.07 26.45 7.32
N LEU A 329 -1.26 26.40 6.71
CA LEU A 329 -1.88 25.14 6.28
C LEU A 329 -1.05 24.48 5.17
N PRO A 330 -0.81 23.15 5.21
CA PRO A 330 -0.13 22.46 4.11
C PRO A 330 -0.92 22.52 2.80
N SER A 331 -0.22 22.63 1.65
CA SER A 331 -0.84 22.67 0.32
C SER A 331 -1.75 21.46 0.02
N PRO A 332 -1.44 20.22 0.41
CA PRO A 332 -2.37 19.10 0.23
C PRO A 332 -3.72 19.34 0.92
N ALA A 333 -3.70 19.83 2.16
CA ALA A 333 -4.93 20.11 2.91
C ALA A 333 -5.69 21.30 2.31
N GLY A 334 -4.96 22.35 1.88
CA GLY A 334 -5.54 23.49 1.17
C GLY A 334 -6.23 23.12 -0.14
N ALA A 335 -5.61 22.23 -0.92
CA ALA A 335 -6.20 21.66 -2.13
C ALA A 335 -7.49 20.89 -1.85
N LEU A 336 -7.53 20.06 -0.80
CA LEU A 336 -8.74 19.30 -0.45
C LEU A 336 -9.92 20.19 -0.07
N ILE A 337 -9.70 21.35 0.58
CA ILE A 337 -10.78 22.33 0.84
C ILE A 337 -11.42 22.76 -0.48
N VAL A 338 -10.58 23.13 -1.45
CA VAL A 338 -11.00 23.64 -2.76
C VAL A 338 -11.68 22.55 -3.59
N LEU A 339 -11.07 21.37 -3.68
CA LEU A 339 -11.59 20.24 -4.43
C LEU A 339 -12.91 19.73 -3.84
N GLY A 340 -12.98 19.57 -2.51
CA GLY A 340 -14.22 19.18 -1.84
C GLY A 340 -15.34 20.19 -2.07
N ALA A 341 -15.04 21.48 -1.94
CA ALA A 341 -15.99 22.56 -2.22
C ALA A 341 -16.49 22.55 -3.66
N SER A 342 -15.63 22.26 -4.65
CA SER A 342 -16.00 22.27 -6.07
C SER A 342 -17.09 21.24 -6.44
N LEU A 343 -17.29 20.21 -5.61
CA LEU A 343 -18.29 19.17 -5.81
C LEU A 343 -19.64 19.46 -5.16
N VAL A 344 -19.69 20.36 -4.15
CA VAL A 344 -20.89 20.58 -3.34
C VAL A 344 -21.37 22.02 -3.33
N ALA A 345 -20.47 22.97 -3.53
CA ALA A 345 -20.73 24.39 -3.30
C ALA A 345 -21.13 25.12 -4.59
N PRO A 346 -22.08 26.07 -4.53
CA PRO A 346 -22.30 27.01 -5.61
C PRO A 346 -21.10 27.95 -5.79
N PRO A 347 -20.97 28.62 -6.96
CA PRO A 347 -19.79 29.43 -7.31
C PRO A 347 -19.32 30.41 -6.24
N VAL A 348 -20.23 31.19 -5.63
CA VAL A 348 -19.86 32.20 -4.61
C VAL A 348 -19.24 31.56 -3.37
N ILE A 349 -19.78 30.43 -2.92
CA ILE A 349 -19.26 29.69 -1.77
C ILE A 349 -17.91 29.03 -2.12
N LEU A 350 -17.77 28.51 -3.33
CA LEU A 350 -16.49 27.97 -3.83
C LEU A 350 -15.39 29.03 -3.84
N TRP A 351 -15.70 30.27 -4.26
CA TRP A 351 -14.74 31.36 -4.22
C TRP A 351 -14.33 31.70 -2.80
N GLY A 352 -15.30 31.81 -1.88
CA GLY A 352 -15.05 32.08 -0.47
C GLY A 352 -14.16 31.01 0.19
N LEU A 353 -14.47 29.73 -0.02
CA LEU A 353 -13.68 28.62 0.52
C LEU A 353 -12.27 28.56 -0.10
N THR A 354 -12.12 28.88 -1.38
CA THR A 354 -10.81 29.02 -2.02
C THR A 354 -9.99 30.15 -1.39
N GLY A 355 -10.61 31.32 -1.15
CA GLY A 355 -9.97 32.43 -0.45
C GLY A 355 -9.55 32.07 0.98
N ILE A 356 -10.42 31.38 1.74
CA ILE A 356 -10.09 30.87 3.08
C ILE A 356 -8.89 29.92 3.02
N SER A 357 -8.85 29.01 2.04
CA SER A 357 -7.73 28.10 1.85
C SER A 357 -6.41 28.85 1.65
N VAL A 358 -6.39 29.88 0.78
CA VAL A 358 -5.23 30.75 0.57
C VAL A 358 -4.80 31.45 1.86
N VAL A 359 -5.74 32.06 2.58
CA VAL A 359 -5.45 32.75 3.84
C VAL A 359 -4.85 31.77 4.87
N LEU A 360 -5.42 30.58 5.02
CA LEU A 360 -4.91 29.57 5.95
C LEU A 360 -3.49 29.10 5.57
N MET A 361 -3.17 29.00 4.27
CA MET A 361 -1.83 28.63 3.80
C MET A 361 -0.80 29.75 4.05
N VAL A 362 -1.17 31.01 3.78
CA VAL A 362 -0.26 32.17 3.84
C VAL A 362 -0.11 32.73 5.26
N THR A 363 -1.05 32.48 6.17
CA THR A 363 -0.95 32.94 7.57
C THR A 363 0.10 32.18 8.38
N HIS A 364 0.45 32.72 9.55
CA HIS A 364 1.39 32.13 10.51
C HIS A 364 0.71 31.17 11.52
N ILE A 365 -0.46 30.65 11.19
CA ILE A 365 -1.17 29.70 12.05
C ILE A 365 -0.43 28.37 12.01
N ARG A 366 -0.09 27.82 13.18
CA ARG A 366 0.63 26.55 13.28
C ARG A 366 -0.30 25.36 13.02
N PHE A 367 0.13 24.45 12.16
CA PHE A 367 -0.57 23.19 11.84
C PHE A 367 0.36 21.99 12.00
N VAL A 368 -0.20 20.83 12.30
CA VAL A 368 0.59 19.61 12.53
C VAL A 368 0.74 18.84 11.24
N HIS A 369 1.93 18.28 11.01
CA HIS A 369 2.18 17.39 9.90
C HIS A 369 1.44 16.06 10.10
N PHE A 370 0.49 15.77 9.21
CA PHE A 370 -0.34 14.56 9.28
C PHE A 370 0.49 13.27 9.35
N GLY A 371 1.39 13.06 8.38
CA GLY A 371 2.22 11.85 8.32
C GLY A 371 3.24 11.67 9.45
N ARG A 372 3.89 12.74 9.94
CA ARG A 372 4.99 12.62 10.89
C ARG A 372 4.55 12.55 12.34
N VAL A 373 3.43 13.21 12.68
CA VAL A 373 2.94 13.34 14.06
C VAL A 373 1.65 12.54 14.24
N ILE A 374 0.57 12.94 13.55
CA ILE A 374 -0.76 12.36 13.74
C ILE A 374 -0.75 10.85 13.47
N LEU A 375 -0.20 10.42 12.33
CA LEU A 375 -0.22 9.00 11.97
C LEU A 375 0.55 8.09 12.95
N LYS A 376 1.60 8.61 13.60
CA LYS A 376 2.40 7.83 14.55
C LYS A 376 1.69 7.65 15.90
N GLN A 377 0.75 8.53 16.22
CA GLN A 377 0.05 8.53 17.51
C GLN A 377 -1.26 7.73 17.47
N ILE A 378 -1.80 7.44 16.28
CA ILE A 378 -3.00 6.63 16.14
C ILE A 378 -2.65 5.15 16.41
N PRO A 379 -3.33 4.48 17.36
CA PRO A 379 -3.14 3.05 17.59
C PRO A 379 -3.42 2.25 16.32
N LYS A 380 -2.58 1.26 16.01
CA LYS A 380 -2.71 0.44 14.78
C LYS A 380 -4.12 -0.11 14.54
N PRO A 381 -4.84 -0.67 15.53
CA PRO A 381 -6.20 -1.16 15.32
C PRO A 381 -7.17 -0.05 14.87
N VAL A 382 -7.08 1.14 15.48
CA VAL A 382 -7.91 2.30 15.13
C VAL A 382 -7.58 2.78 13.72
N PHE A 383 -6.30 2.80 13.34
CA PHE A 383 -5.88 3.13 11.97
C PHE A 383 -6.52 2.20 10.94
N PHE A 384 -6.47 0.88 11.16
CA PHE A 384 -7.09 -0.09 10.26
C PHE A 384 -8.60 0.06 10.16
N VAL A 385 -9.28 0.34 11.28
CA VAL A 385 -10.74 0.60 11.28
C VAL A 385 -11.08 1.87 10.50
N ILE A 386 -10.34 2.96 10.70
CA ILE A 386 -10.53 4.22 9.96
C ILE A 386 -10.30 3.98 8.46
N SER A 387 -9.20 3.31 8.09
CA SER A 387 -8.91 3.00 6.69
C SER A 387 -9.98 2.12 6.05
N ALA A 388 -10.44 1.08 6.74
CA ALA A 388 -11.53 0.22 6.25
C ALA A 388 -12.83 1.02 6.06
N ALA A 389 -13.19 1.88 7.01
CA ALA A 389 -14.37 2.73 6.91
C ALA A 389 -14.29 3.71 5.73
N VAL A 390 -13.12 4.33 5.51
CA VAL A 390 -12.89 5.21 4.36
C VAL A 390 -13.02 4.43 3.05
N ILE A 391 -12.41 3.24 2.94
CA ILE A 391 -12.50 2.40 1.74
C ILE A 391 -13.95 2.00 1.46
N ILE A 392 -14.70 1.54 2.46
CA ILE A 392 -16.12 1.17 2.31
C ILE A 392 -16.93 2.38 1.85
N THR A 393 -16.70 3.54 2.45
CA THR A 393 -17.40 4.77 2.11
C THR A 393 -17.10 5.20 0.67
N LEU A 394 -15.83 5.15 0.25
CA LEU A 394 -15.43 5.44 -1.13
C LEU A 394 -16.06 4.44 -2.12
N SER A 395 -16.00 3.14 -1.84
CA SER A 395 -16.63 2.11 -2.69
C SER A 395 -18.13 2.33 -2.84
N PHE A 396 -18.83 2.70 -1.76
CA PHE A 396 -20.25 3.05 -1.80
C PHE A 396 -20.51 4.31 -2.63
N ILE A 397 -19.69 5.35 -2.47
CA ILE A 397 -19.79 6.59 -3.26
C ILE A 397 -19.57 6.33 -4.75
N PHE A 398 -18.57 5.53 -5.12
CA PHE A 398 -18.32 5.18 -6.52
C PHE A 398 -19.45 4.36 -7.12
N LYS A 399 -20.03 3.43 -6.35
CA LYS A 399 -21.20 2.64 -6.78
C LYS A 399 -22.45 3.51 -6.97
N THR A 400 -22.68 4.47 -6.08
CA THR A 400 -23.85 5.37 -6.16
C THR A 400 -23.65 6.54 -7.12
N LYS A 401 -22.43 6.77 -7.61
CA LYS A 401 -22.04 7.90 -8.49
C LYS A 401 -22.46 9.27 -7.92
N ASN A 402 -22.53 9.40 -6.59
CA ASN A 402 -22.99 10.61 -5.92
C ASN A 402 -21.80 11.55 -5.62
N ALA A 403 -21.52 12.46 -6.55
CA ALA A 403 -20.41 13.41 -6.44
C ALA A 403 -20.52 14.37 -5.22
N PRO A 404 -21.71 14.90 -4.85
CA PRO A 404 -21.84 15.70 -3.63
C PRO A 404 -21.42 14.96 -2.35
N MET A 405 -21.81 13.68 -2.21
CA MET A 405 -21.41 12.87 -1.05
C MET A 405 -19.88 12.74 -0.95
N PHE A 406 -19.21 12.61 -2.11
CA PHE A 406 -17.75 12.62 -2.18
C PHE A 406 -17.15 13.95 -1.70
N GLY A 407 -17.71 15.08 -2.13
CA GLY A 407 -17.26 16.40 -1.67
C GLY A 407 -17.41 16.60 -0.17
N TYR A 408 -18.54 16.18 0.42
CA TYR A 408 -18.73 16.25 1.88
C TYR A 408 -17.76 15.36 2.64
N LEU A 409 -17.44 14.17 2.11
CA LEU A 409 -16.42 13.29 2.71
C LEU A 409 -15.06 13.99 2.73
N ILE A 410 -14.66 14.61 1.63
CA ILE A 410 -13.40 15.36 1.55
C ILE A 410 -13.38 16.51 2.55
N LEU A 411 -14.40 17.37 2.55
CA LEU A 411 -14.46 18.52 3.45
C LEU A 411 -14.46 18.11 4.93
N SER A 412 -15.24 17.08 5.29
CA SER A 412 -15.26 16.56 6.66
C SER A 412 -13.89 15.99 7.08
N SER A 413 -13.18 15.32 6.18
CA SER A 413 -11.83 14.81 6.46
C SER A 413 -10.83 15.94 6.77
N VAL A 414 -10.91 17.07 6.05
CA VAL A 414 -10.03 18.24 6.30
C VAL A 414 -10.40 18.94 7.60
N ILE A 415 -11.69 19.07 7.91
CA ILE A 415 -12.14 19.63 9.19
C ILE A 415 -11.64 18.77 10.35
N VAL A 416 -11.76 17.44 10.25
CA VAL A 416 -11.23 16.51 11.26
C VAL A 416 -9.71 16.68 11.39
N TYR A 417 -8.97 16.79 10.29
CA TYR A 417 -7.53 17.06 10.30
C TYR A 417 -7.19 18.37 11.05
N ILE A 418 -7.87 19.47 10.74
CA ILE A 418 -7.63 20.78 11.37
C ILE A 418 -7.95 20.72 12.87
N VAL A 419 -9.09 20.13 13.26
CA VAL A 419 -9.54 20.05 14.66
C VAL A 419 -8.65 19.12 15.48
N VAL A 420 -8.34 17.93 14.96
CA VAL A 420 -7.47 16.97 15.66
C VAL A 420 -6.05 17.52 15.75
N GLY A 421 -5.54 18.10 14.65
CA GLY A 421 -4.20 18.70 14.61
C GLY A 421 -3.99 19.77 15.68
N ARG A 422 -5.00 20.61 15.94
CA ARG A 422 -4.93 21.67 16.97
C ARG A 422 -4.62 21.16 18.38
N LYS A 423 -4.98 19.92 18.72
CA LYS A 423 -4.65 19.32 20.02
C LYS A 423 -3.15 19.08 20.22
N TRP A 424 -2.41 18.91 19.13
CA TRP A 424 -0.99 18.55 19.13
C TRP A 424 -0.07 19.71 18.71
N VAL A 425 -0.64 20.91 18.49
CA VAL A 425 0.11 22.17 18.28
C VAL A 425 0.51 22.82 19.60
N ARG A 426 -0.25 22.55 20.67
CA ARG A 426 0.04 22.99 22.04
C ARG A 426 1.13 22.12 22.63
#